data_AF-C0B8H0-F1
#
_entry.id   AF-C0B8H0-F1
#
_cell.length_a   1.000
_cell.length_b   1.000
_cell.length_c   1.000
_cell.angle_alpha   90.00
_cell.angle_beta   90.00
_cell.angle_gamma   90.00
#
_symmetry.space_group_name_H-M   'P 1'
#
loop_
_entity.id
_entity.type
_entity.pdbx_description
1 polymer ?
#
loop_
_entity_poly.entity_id
_entity_poly.type
_entity_poly.pdbx_seq_one_letter_code
_entity_poly.pdbx_strand_id
1 'polypeptide(L)'
;MDGPGQFAVRGGIIDIYPLTEELPIRIEFWGDEVDSIRTFDVDSQRSVENLEQIVIYPADDRLGSDRKVSFINYFDPKDTLVFLDEPARLLEKGRLAENEVEKARENRAEEMERTGEMEEAPEFLRLMKL
;
A
#
# COMPACT_ATOMS: atom_id res chain seq x y z
N MET A 1 13.52 -6.46 9.29
CA MET A 1 12.49 -6.26 8.25
C MET A 1 11.75 -7.56 8.23
N ASP A 2 10.51 -7.52 8.68
CA ASP A 2 9.89 -8.70 9.27
C ASP A 2 8.62 -9.12 8.52
N GLY A 3 8.24 -8.39 7.45
CA GLY A 3 7.13 -8.76 6.58
C GLY A 3 6.86 -7.77 5.43
N PRO A 4 5.89 -8.09 4.55
CA PRO A 4 5.49 -7.27 3.42
C PRO A 4 5.06 -5.85 3.81
N GLY A 5 5.24 -4.90 2.89
CA GLY A 5 4.94 -3.47 3.08
C GLY A 5 5.98 -2.68 3.88
N GLN A 6 7.03 -3.34 4.37
CA GLN A 6 8.14 -2.68 5.05
C GLN A 6 9.24 -2.27 4.07
N PHE A 7 10.15 -1.39 4.51
CA PHE A 7 11.43 -1.12 3.86
C PHE A 7 12.50 -0.78 4.90
N ALA A 8 13.78 -0.93 4.54
CA ALA A 8 14.91 -0.51 5.34
C ALA A 8 15.98 0.14 4.46
N VAL A 9 16.57 1.23 4.94
CA VAL A 9 17.65 1.94 4.25
C VAL A 9 18.91 1.89 5.12
N ARG A 10 20.02 1.46 4.54
CA ARG A 10 21.32 1.33 5.23
C ARG A 10 22.46 1.67 4.29
N GLY A 11 22.99 2.89 4.39
CA GLY A 11 24.04 3.36 3.49
C GLY A 11 23.58 3.35 2.04
N GLY A 12 24.34 2.68 1.16
CA GLY A 12 23.98 2.49 -0.25
C GLY A 12 23.05 1.30 -0.50
N ILE A 13 22.33 0.79 0.50
CA ILE A 13 21.45 -0.37 0.35
C ILE A 13 20.02 0.02 0.73
N ILE A 14 19.07 -0.40 -0.10
CA ILE A 14 17.63 -0.30 0.18
C ILE A 14 17.03 -1.71 0.09
N ASP A 15 16.50 -2.19 1.21
CA ASP A 15 15.69 -3.41 1.27
C ASP A 15 14.21 -3.03 1.23
N ILE A 16 13.44 -3.64 0.34
CA ILE A 16 12.00 -3.41 0.17
C ILE A 16 11.32 -4.77 0.15
N TYR A 17 10.23 -4.94 0.90
CA TYR A 17 9.40 -6.14 0.83
C TYR A 17 8.06 -5.71 0.24
N PRO A 18 7.88 -5.80 -1.09
CA PRO A 18 6.63 -5.38 -1.72
C PRO A 18 5.46 -6.22 -1.21
N LEU A 19 4.25 -5.64 -1.24
CA LEU A 19 3.02 -6.39 -0.97
C LEU A 19 2.69 -7.42 -2.06
N THR A 20 3.27 -7.26 -3.24
CA THR A 20 2.97 -8.06 -4.45
C THR A 20 3.97 -9.16 -4.74
N GLU A 21 5.05 -9.27 -3.95
CA GLU A 21 6.14 -10.22 -4.19
C GLU A 21 6.28 -11.21 -3.02
N GLU A 22 6.73 -12.43 -3.30
CA GLU A 22 6.95 -13.46 -2.27
C GLU A 22 8.26 -13.24 -1.49
N LEU A 23 9.24 -12.59 -2.11
CA LEU A 23 10.55 -12.35 -1.52
C LEU A 23 10.86 -10.85 -1.48
N PRO A 24 11.54 -10.37 -0.42
CA PRO A 24 12.05 -9.01 -0.40
C PRO A 24 13.16 -8.81 -1.43
N ILE A 25 13.30 -7.57 -1.84
CA ILE A 25 14.23 -7.09 -2.86
C ILE A 25 15.26 -6.21 -2.16
N ARG A 26 16.53 -6.43 -2.46
CA ARG A 26 17.65 -5.58 -2.08
C ARG A 26 18.16 -4.86 -3.31
N ILE A 27 18.20 -3.54 -3.22
CA ILE A 27 18.77 -2.64 -4.22
C ILE A 27 20.05 -2.07 -3.62
N GLU A 28 21.17 -2.29 -4.29
CA GLU A 28 22.47 -1.75 -3.90
C GLU A 28 22.86 -0.64 -4.87
N PHE A 29 23.37 0.45 -4.33
CA PHE A 29 23.75 1.67 -5.03
C PHE A 29 25.26 1.88 -4.96
N TRP A 30 25.81 2.37 -6.07
CA TRP A 30 27.14 2.94 -6.14
C TRP A 30 27.03 4.43 -6.42
N GLY A 31 27.08 5.25 -5.36
CA GLY A 31 26.77 6.67 -5.47
C GLY A 31 25.27 6.87 -5.72
N ASP A 32 24.94 7.43 -6.88
CA ASP A 32 23.57 7.69 -7.35
C ASP A 32 23.08 6.68 -8.40
N GLU A 33 23.91 5.69 -8.76
CA GLU A 33 23.56 4.64 -9.71
C GLU A 33 23.16 3.34 -8.99
N VAL A 34 22.18 2.63 -9.55
CA VAL A 34 21.84 1.26 -9.12
C VAL A 34 22.93 0.33 -9.61
N ASP A 35 23.65 -0.30 -8.69
CA ASP A 35 24.69 -1.29 -8.98
C ASP A 35 24.09 -2.69 -9.16
N SER A 36 23.17 -3.08 -8.29
CA SER A 36 22.48 -4.37 -8.44
C SER A 36 21.12 -4.42 -7.76
N ILE A 37 20.25 -5.28 -8.30
CA ILE A 37 18.95 -5.60 -7.73
C ILE A 37 18.88 -7.12 -7.55
N ARG A 38 18.46 -7.57 -6.36
CA ARG A 38 18.38 -9.00 -6.05
C ARG A 38 17.24 -9.31 -5.10
N THR A 39 16.60 -10.45 -5.25
CA THR A 39 15.75 -11.00 -4.20
C THR A 39 16.63 -11.59 -3.10
N PHE A 40 16.13 -11.63 -1.87
CA PHE A 40 16.82 -12.30 -0.77
C PHE A 40 15.85 -12.98 0.18
N ASP A 41 16.33 -14.01 0.86
CA ASP A 41 15.54 -14.72 1.87
C ASP A 41 15.50 -13.91 3.18
N VAL A 42 14.30 -13.65 3.70
CA VAL A 42 14.10 -12.72 4.84
C VAL A 42 14.76 -13.21 6.12
N ASP A 43 14.78 -14.52 6.34
CA ASP A 43 15.31 -15.13 7.56
C ASP A 43 16.84 -15.20 7.54
N SER A 44 17.41 -15.71 6.45
CA SER A 44 18.85 -15.91 6.33
C SER A 44 19.61 -14.67 5.84
N GLN A 45 18.90 -13.66 5.30
CA GLN A 45 19.48 -12.45 4.70
C GLN A 45 20.42 -12.74 3.52
N ARG A 46 20.23 -13.88 2.84
CA ARG A 46 21.06 -14.29 1.71
C ARG A 46 20.34 -14.03 0.39
N SER A 47 21.08 -13.52 -0.59
CA SER A 47 20.57 -13.33 -1.96
C SER A 47 20.07 -14.63 -2.56
N VAL A 48 18.99 -14.55 -3.34
CA VAL A 48 18.37 -15.69 -4.02
C VAL A 48 18.55 -15.54 -5.54
N GLU A 49 18.01 -14.48 -6.14
CA GLU A 49 18.05 -14.24 -7.59
C GLU A 49 18.47 -12.79 -7.89
N ASN A 50 19.19 -12.57 -8.99
CA ASN A 50 19.50 -11.22 -9.50
C ASN A 50 18.43 -10.79 -10.51
N LEU A 51 18.03 -9.52 -10.45
CA LEU A 51 17.00 -8.95 -11.29
C LEU A 51 17.57 -7.79 -12.12
N GLU A 52 17.11 -7.65 -13.36
CA GLU A 52 17.47 -6.51 -14.22
C GLU A 52 16.58 -5.29 -13.96
N GLN A 53 15.34 -5.53 -13.57
CA GLN A 53 14.33 -4.50 -13.31
C GLN A 53 13.33 -5.00 -12.28
N ILE A 54 12.77 -4.06 -11.51
CA ILE A 54 11.65 -4.29 -10.60
C ILE A 54 10.62 -3.18 -10.72
N VAL A 55 9.37 -3.50 -10.38
CA VAL A 55 8.28 -2.53 -10.24
C VAL A 55 7.77 -2.61 -8.82
N ILE A 56 7.83 -1.50 -8.08
CA ILE A 56 7.27 -1.41 -6.72
C ILE A 56 5.97 -0.64 -6.79
N TYR A 57 4.90 -1.30 -6.38
CA TYR A 57 3.60 -0.67 -6.21
C TYR A 57 3.54 0.06 -4.86
N PRO A 58 2.73 1.14 -4.76
CA PRO A 58 2.48 1.80 -3.49
C PRO A 58 1.98 0.82 -2.42
N ALA A 59 2.53 0.91 -1.21
CA ALA A 59 2.11 0.09 -0.07
C ALA A 59 0.87 0.65 0.65
N ASP A 60 0.44 1.87 0.32
CA ASP A 60 -0.78 2.51 0.82
C ASP A 60 -1.40 3.35 -0.31
N ASP A 61 -2.71 3.58 -0.26
CA ASP A 61 -3.49 4.37 -1.23
C ASP A 61 -3.34 5.89 -1.04
N ARG A 62 -2.46 6.30 -0.11
CA ARG A 62 -2.24 7.68 0.32
C ARG A 62 -0.95 8.23 -0.27
N LEU A 63 -1.06 9.08 -1.27
CA LEU A 63 0.08 9.76 -1.90
C LEU A 63 0.42 11.05 -1.15
N GLY A 64 1.15 10.95 -0.03
CA GLY A 64 1.86 12.05 0.67
C GLY A 64 1.06 13.31 1.06
N SER A 65 -0.24 13.30 0.77
CA SER A 65 -1.23 14.35 0.91
C SER A 65 -2.55 13.63 1.18
N ASP A 66 -3.54 14.29 1.80
CA ASP A 66 -4.89 13.72 1.99
C ASP A 66 -5.62 13.36 0.68
N ARG A 67 -4.96 13.51 -0.47
CA ARG A 67 -5.47 13.11 -1.76
C ARG A 67 -5.33 11.60 -1.92
N LYS A 68 -6.45 10.90 -1.71
CA LYS A 68 -6.61 9.49 -2.06
C LYS A 68 -6.46 9.32 -3.57
N VAL A 69 -5.76 8.28 -4.00
CA VAL A 69 -5.81 7.82 -5.39
C VAL A 69 -6.77 6.65 -5.50
N SER A 70 -7.56 6.64 -6.57
CA SER A 70 -8.46 5.52 -6.85
C SER A 70 -7.73 4.45 -7.65
N PHE A 71 -8.09 3.18 -7.43
CA PHE A 71 -7.65 2.04 -8.23
C PHE A 71 -7.72 2.29 -9.74
N ILE A 72 -8.75 3.03 -10.21
CA ILE A 72 -8.90 3.31 -11.65
C ILE A 72 -7.78 4.18 -12.23
N ASN A 73 -7.09 4.96 -11.39
CA ASN A 73 -6.02 5.86 -11.82
C ASN A 73 -4.75 5.12 -12.26
N TYR A 74 -4.62 3.82 -11.94
CA TYR A 74 -3.49 3.00 -12.35
C TYR A 74 -3.59 2.48 -13.79
N PHE A 75 -4.74 2.68 -14.44
CA PHE A 75 -4.99 2.18 -15.80
C PHE A 75 -4.95 3.32 -16.81
N ASP A 76 -4.41 3.07 -18.02
CA ASP A 76 -4.46 4.06 -19.11
C ASP A 76 -5.92 4.23 -19.59
N PRO A 77 -6.51 5.44 -19.49
CA PRO A 77 -7.89 5.66 -19.91
C PRO A 77 -8.15 5.40 -21.40
N LYS A 78 -7.12 5.39 -22.25
CA LYS A 78 -7.26 5.16 -23.70
C LYS A 78 -7.39 3.68 -24.04
N ASP A 79 -6.76 2.82 -23.24
CA ASP A 79 -6.61 1.39 -23.52
C ASP A 79 -7.38 0.51 -22.52
N THR A 80 -8.18 1.12 -21.64
CA THR A 80 -8.92 0.42 -20.57
C THR A 80 -10.42 0.54 -20.75
N LEU A 81 -11.12 -0.60 -20.76
CA LEU A 81 -12.58 -0.66 -20.72
C LEU A 81 -13.07 -1.10 -19.34
N VAL A 82 -13.90 -0.27 -18.71
CA VAL A 82 -14.53 -0.60 -17.42
C VAL A 82 -15.96 -1.05 -17.65
N PHE A 83 -16.30 -2.25 -17.17
CA PHE A 83 -17.67 -2.76 -17.15
C PHE A 83 -18.21 -2.76 -15.73
N LEU A 84 -19.36 -2.13 -15.51
CA LEU A 84 -20.07 -2.14 -14.24
C LEU A 84 -21.28 -3.06 -14.36
N ASP A 85 -21.21 -4.21 -13.68
CA ASP A 85 -22.34 -5.10 -13.55
C ASP A 85 -23.26 -4.63 -12.41
N GLU A 86 -24.55 -4.51 -12.69
CA GLU A 86 -25.56 -4.00 -11.74
C GLU A 86 -25.19 -2.65 -11.08
N PRO A 87 -25.05 -1.56 -11.86
CA PRO A 87 -24.55 -0.27 -11.36
C PRO A 87 -25.35 0.30 -10.17
N ALA A 88 -26.67 0.07 -10.14
CA ALA A 88 -27.51 0.49 -9.01
C ALA A 88 -27.10 -0.20 -7.69
N ARG A 89 -26.80 -1.50 -7.74
CA ARG A 89 -26.36 -2.26 -6.56
C ARG A 89 -24.96 -1.84 -6.12
N LEU A 90 -24.07 -1.55 -7.06
CA LEU A 90 -22.75 -1.01 -6.77
C LEU A 90 -22.84 0.35 -6.06
N LEU A 91 -23.70 1.25 -6.54
CA LEU A 91 -23.93 2.55 -5.91
C LEU A 91 -24.51 2.42 -4.50
N GLU A 92 -25.48 1.53 -4.30
CA GLU A 92 -26.07 1.28 -2.98
C GLU A 92 -25.00 0.78 -1.98
N LYS A 93 -24.21 -0.23 -2.37
CA LYS A 93 -23.11 -0.74 -1.56
C LYS A 93 -22.05 0.32 -1.27
N GLY A 94 -21.68 1.12 -2.28
CA GLY A 94 -20.74 2.22 -2.13
C GLY A 94 -21.21 3.22 -1.08
N ARG A 95 -22.47 3.66 -1.16
CA ARG A 95 -23.05 4.60 -0.20
C ARG A 95 -23.11 4.02 1.23
N LEU A 96 -23.41 2.74 1.37
CA LEU A 96 -23.38 2.07 2.67
C LEU A 96 -21.96 2.08 3.26
N ALA A 97 -20.96 1.71 2.47
CA ALA A 97 -19.57 1.73 2.91
C ALA A 97 -19.10 3.14 3.30
N GLU A 98 -19.43 4.16 2.50
CA GLU A 98 -19.11 5.57 2.80
C GLU A 98 -19.71 6.03 4.13
N ASN A 99 -21.00 5.76 4.36
CA ASN A 99 -21.67 6.12 5.60
C ASN A 99 -21.02 5.44 6.83
N GLU A 100 -20.61 4.17 6.70
CA GLU A 100 -19.95 3.47 7.81
C GLU A 100 -18.55 4.04 8.09
N VAL A 101 -17.80 4.42 7.06
CA VAL A 101 -16.51 5.11 7.21
C VAL A 101 -16.70 6.49 7.86
N GLU A 102 -17.74 7.24 7.47
CA GLU A 102 -18.05 8.56 8.02
C GLU A 102 -18.40 8.47 9.51
N LYS A 103 -19.36 7.62 9.88
CA LYS A 103 -19.71 7.38 11.30
C LYS A 103 -18.50 6.91 12.12
N ALA A 104 -17.68 6.01 11.57
CA ALA A 104 -16.50 5.53 12.26
C ALA A 104 -15.44 6.63 12.48
N ARG A 105 -15.41 7.67 11.62
CA ARG A 105 -14.57 8.85 11.80
C ARG A 105 -15.16 9.81 12.82
N GLU A 106 -16.46 10.06 12.78
CA GLU A 106 -17.18 10.90 13.75
C GLU A 106 -17.03 10.33 15.17
N ASN A 107 -17.32 9.04 15.37
CA ASN A 107 -17.17 8.39 16.67
C ASN A 107 -15.74 8.51 17.22
N ARG A 108 -14.71 8.37 16.37
CA ARG A 108 -13.32 8.53 16.79
C ARG A 108 -12.95 9.96 17.13
N ALA A 109 -13.52 10.95 16.43
CA ALA A 109 -13.32 12.35 16.75
C ALA A 109 -13.96 12.70 18.11
N GLU A 110 -15.20 12.26 18.34
CA GLU A 110 -15.90 12.43 19.63
C GLU A 110 -15.16 11.72 20.78
N GLU A 111 -14.65 10.51 20.54
CA GLU A 111 -13.90 9.76 21.54
C GLU A 111 -12.55 10.40 21.85
N MET A 112 -11.82 10.88 20.83
CA MET A 112 -10.58 11.64 21.01
C MET A 112 -10.82 12.93 21.82
N GLU A 113 -11.91 13.65 21.57
CA GLU A 113 -12.31 14.81 22.37
C GLU A 113 -12.61 14.43 23.83
N ARG A 114 -13.17 13.23 24.06
CA ARG A 114 -13.54 12.74 25.39
C ARG A 114 -12.36 12.19 26.21
N THR A 115 -11.47 11.43 25.59
CA THR A 115 -10.44 10.63 26.29
C THR A 115 -9.02 11.18 26.08
N GLY A 116 -8.80 11.98 25.02
CA GLY A 116 -7.47 12.41 24.61
C GLY A 116 -6.61 11.31 24.00
N GLU A 117 -7.16 10.10 23.81
CA GLU A 117 -6.46 8.94 23.26
C GLU A 117 -6.95 8.66 21.84
N MET A 118 -6.03 8.26 20.96
CA MET A 118 -6.33 7.94 19.56
C MET A 118 -6.64 6.46 19.43
N GLU A 119 -7.90 6.11 19.10
CA GLU A 119 -8.30 4.71 18.93
C GLU A 119 -7.76 4.13 17.61
N GLU A 120 -7.33 2.86 17.63
CA GLU A 120 -6.86 2.17 16.42
C GLU A 120 -7.98 2.01 15.39
N ALA A 121 -7.65 2.14 14.09
CA ALA A 121 -8.63 1.96 13.04
C ALA A 121 -9.16 0.50 13.00
N PRO A 122 -10.50 0.28 13.01
CA PRO A 122 -11.13 -1.01 12.77
C PRO A 122 -10.57 -1.77 11.57
N GLU A 123 -10.54 -3.09 11.72
CA GLU A 123 -9.95 -4.05 10.77
C GLU A 123 -10.50 -3.91 9.35
N PHE A 124 -11.80 -3.65 9.18
CA PHE A 124 -12.40 -3.44 7.85
C PHE A 124 -11.90 -2.17 7.15
N LEU A 125 -11.49 -1.15 7.91
CA LEU A 125 -10.84 0.05 7.36
C LEU A 125 -9.38 -0.24 6.97
N ARG A 126 -8.77 -1.29 7.51
CA ARG A 126 -7.47 -1.81 7.06
C ARG A 126 -7.63 -2.64 5.79
N LEU A 127 -8.74 -3.37 5.63
CA LEU A 127 -9.05 -4.19 4.44
C LEU A 127 -9.40 -3.38 3.19
N MET A 128 -9.87 -2.13 3.33
CA MET A 128 -10.04 -1.20 2.19
C MET A 128 -8.74 -0.52 1.75
N LYS A 129 -7.59 -0.89 2.36
CA LYS A 129 -6.24 -0.50 1.93
C LYS A 129 -5.58 -1.55 1.02
N LEU A 130 -6.37 -2.18 0.16
CA LEU A 130 -5.88 -3.04 -0.93
C LEU A 130 -5.80 -2.20 -2.22
#